data_AF-A0A858XAN5-F1
#
_entry.id   AF-A0A858XAN5-F1
#
_cell.length_a   1.000
_cell.length_b   1.000
_cell.length_c   1.000
_cell.angle_alpha   90.00
_cell.angle_beta   90.00
_cell.angle_gamma   90.00
#
_symmetry.space_group_name_H-M   'P 1'
#
loop_
_entity.id
_entity.type
_entity.pdbx_description
1 polymer ?
#
loop_
_entity_poly.entity_id
_entity_poly.type
_entity_poly.pdbx_seq_one_letter_code
_entity_poly.pdbx_strand_id
1 'polypeptide(L)'
;MAVAPLPLKNPLGDRGEVAALPPPQPGPSPSDEPDLNAEVTLPGRTDRYAVYDIRAKTVYLPSGEKLEAHSGLGEMFDNPRHISVKMRGPTPPNIYDLTPREALFHGVEALRMTPADHSKMYGRDGILAHSYLLGPRGDSNGCVSFKEYERFLAAYKRGEISRIVVVTEMPNTAPGKNLFSWLKI
;
A
#
# COMPACT_ATOMS: atom_id res chain seq x y z
N MET A 1 -72.22 -16.20 21.61
CA MET A 1 -71.16 -15.17 21.61
C MET A 1 -70.46 -15.26 20.27
N ALA A 2 -70.62 -14.26 19.40
CA ALA A 2 -70.20 -14.31 18.00
C ALA A 2 -68.77 -13.75 17.82
N VAL A 3 -67.95 -14.47 17.05
CA VAL A 3 -66.57 -14.10 16.66
C VAL A 3 -66.60 -13.09 15.53
N ALA A 4 -65.87 -11.99 15.66
CA ALA A 4 -65.72 -10.96 14.61
C ALA A 4 -64.68 -11.39 13.55
N PRO A 5 -64.86 -11.04 12.26
CA PRO A 5 -64.07 -11.56 11.15
C PRO A 5 -62.75 -10.80 10.93
N LEU A 6 -61.75 -11.52 10.40
CA LEU A 6 -60.45 -10.98 10.00
C LEU A 6 -60.54 -10.17 8.68
N PRO A 7 -59.73 -9.10 8.51
CA PRO A 7 -59.71 -8.33 7.26
C PRO A 7 -59.01 -9.08 6.11
N LEU A 8 -59.59 -8.96 4.91
CA LEU A 8 -59.10 -9.52 3.65
C LEU A 8 -57.75 -8.91 3.24
N LYS A 9 -56.85 -9.76 2.70
CA LYS A 9 -55.62 -9.31 2.05
C LYS A 9 -55.92 -8.66 0.69
N ASN A 10 -55.31 -7.51 0.46
CA ASN A 10 -55.46 -6.70 -0.74
C ASN A 10 -54.85 -7.40 -1.98
N PRO A 11 -55.56 -7.52 -3.11
CA PRO A 11 -55.06 -8.18 -4.30
C PRO A 11 -54.26 -7.20 -5.18
N LEU A 12 -53.03 -7.59 -5.51
CA LEU A 12 -52.22 -7.16 -6.65
C LEU A 12 -52.17 -5.66 -7.03
N GLY A 13 -51.01 -5.07 -6.80
CA GLY A 13 -50.37 -4.07 -7.67
C GLY A 13 -48.89 -4.02 -7.26
N ASP A 14 -47.89 -3.92 -8.12
CA ASP A 14 -47.74 -3.96 -9.56
C ASP A 14 -46.25 -4.33 -9.78
N ARG A 15 -45.92 -4.72 -11.01
CA ARG A 15 -44.66 -5.27 -11.52
C ARG A 15 -43.38 -4.58 -11.06
N GLY A 16 -42.38 -5.41 -10.78
CA GLY A 16 -40.96 -5.05 -10.75
C GLY A 16 -40.13 -6.31 -11.00
N GLU A 17 -39.87 -6.61 -12.27
CA GLU A 17 -38.89 -7.59 -12.70
C GLU A 17 -37.51 -7.16 -12.18
N VAL A 18 -37.05 -7.79 -11.09
CA VAL A 18 -35.70 -7.56 -10.58
C VAL A 18 -34.73 -8.32 -11.45
N ALA A 19 -33.98 -7.59 -12.27
CA ALA A 19 -32.81 -8.13 -12.97
C ALA A 19 -31.90 -8.82 -11.93
N ALA A 20 -31.69 -10.12 -12.09
CA ALA A 20 -30.75 -10.86 -11.28
C ALA A 20 -29.35 -10.29 -11.52
N LEU A 21 -28.67 -9.88 -10.45
CA LEU A 21 -27.25 -9.56 -10.51
C LEU A 21 -26.49 -10.81 -10.96
N PRO A 22 -25.49 -10.70 -11.86
CA PRO A 22 -24.61 -11.81 -12.15
C PRO A 22 -23.94 -12.30 -10.86
N PRO A 23 -23.67 -13.61 -10.72
CA PRO A 23 -23.01 -14.12 -9.53
C PRO A 23 -21.68 -13.38 -9.31
N PRO A 24 -21.30 -13.14 -8.04
CA PRO A 24 -20.03 -12.50 -7.74
C PRO A 24 -18.91 -13.30 -8.41
N GLN A 25 -18.11 -12.62 -9.24
CA GLN A 25 -16.90 -13.23 -9.77
C GLN A 25 -16.04 -13.65 -8.58
N PRO A 26 -15.45 -14.87 -8.59
CA PRO A 26 -14.53 -15.27 -7.54
C PRO A 26 -13.40 -14.24 -7.50
N GLY A 27 -13.25 -13.58 -6.35
CA GLY A 27 -12.09 -12.73 -6.09
C GLY A 27 -10.80 -13.55 -6.17
N PRO A 28 -9.63 -12.89 -6.24
CA PRO A 28 -8.35 -13.59 -6.20
C PRO A 28 -8.31 -14.54 -5.00
N SER A 29 -7.84 -15.77 -5.24
CA SER A 29 -7.86 -16.83 -4.23
C SER A 29 -6.91 -16.47 -3.08
N PRO A 30 -7.20 -16.90 -1.82
CA PRO A 30 -6.35 -16.64 -0.65
C PRO A 30 -4.94 -17.24 -0.73
N SER A 31 -4.60 -17.92 -1.83
CA SER A 31 -3.25 -18.40 -2.16
C SER A 31 -2.37 -17.37 -2.88
N ASP A 32 -2.92 -16.21 -3.28
CA ASP A 32 -2.17 -15.11 -3.90
C ASP A 32 -1.77 -14.01 -2.90
N GLU A 33 -2.00 -14.23 -1.60
CA GLU A 33 -1.48 -13.32 -0.57
C GLU A 33 0.04 -13.49 -0.45
N PRO A 34 0.84 -12.44 -0.71
CA PRO A 34 2.27 -12.52 -0.49
C PRO A 34 2.50 -12.68 1.02
N ASP A 35 3.05 -13.84 1.39
CA ASP A 35 3.55 -14.09 2.73
C ASP A 35 4.57 -12.99 3.07
N LEU A 36 4.25 -12.14 4.05
CA LEU A 36 5.15 -11.07 4.50
C LEU A 36 6.35 -11.63 5.28
N ASN A 37 6.39 -12.95 5.52
CA ASN A 37 7.57 -13.68 5.98
C ASN A 37 8.33 -14.38 4.84
N ALA A 38 7.83 -14.33 3.59
CA ALA A 38 8.65 -14.66 2.44
C ALA A 38 9.77 -13.63 2.37
N GLU A 39 10.99 -14.12 2.37
CA GLU A 39 12.21 -13.34 2.39
C GLU A 39 12.17 -12.24 1.32
N VAL A 40 11.86 -11.01 1.74
CA VAL A 40 11.74 -9.88 0.82
C VAL A 40 13.10 -9.71 0.15
N THR A 41 13.13 -10.01 -1.13
CA THR A 41 14.35 -9.94 -1.94
C THR A 41 14.42 -8.56 -2.58
N LEU A 42 15.63 -8.07 -2.81
CA LEU A 42 15.82 -6.81 -3.54
C LEU A 42 15.21 -6.94 -4.94
N PRO A 43 14.52 -5.89 -5.43
CA PRO A 43 13.88 -5.94 -6.74
C PRO A 43 14.95 -6.03 -7.83
N GLY A 44 14.75 -6.94 -8.77
CA GLY A 44 15.53 -7.07 -9.99
C GLY A 44 14.94 -6.24 -11.13
N ARG A 45 15.65 -6.13 -12.25
CA ARG A 45 15.24 -5.28 -13.40
C ARG A 45 13.90 -5.64 -14.05
N THR A 46 13.44 -6.88 -13.87
CA THR A 46 12.15 -7.36 -14.38
C THR A 46 10.99 -7.05 -13.43
N ASP A 47 11.31 -6.71 -12.18
CA ASP A 47 10.30 -6.40 -11.17
C ASP A 47 9.74 -5.01 -11.37
N ARG A 48 8.48 -4.83 -10.96
CA ARG A 48 7.74 -3.56 -11.08
C ARG A 48 7.43 -2.94 -9.73
N TYR A 49 8.25 -3.22 -8.74
CA TYR A 49 8.10 -2.70 -7.38
C TYR A 49 9.43 -2.17 -6.84
N ALA A 50 9.34 -1.15 -5.99
CA ALA A 50 10.43 -0.72 -5.13
C ALA A 50 10.31 -1.37 -3.74
N VAL A 51 11.41 -1.45 -2.99
CA VAL A 51 11.37 -1.88 -1.59
C VAL A 51 11.86 -0.73 -0.71
N TYR A 52 11.05 -0.30 0.25
CA TYR A 52 11.42 0.66 1.28
C TYR A 52 11.73 -0.05 2.59
N ASP A 53 12.98 0.07 3.03
CA ASP A 53 13.44 -0.36 4.34
C ASP A 53 13.45 0.83 5.30
N ILE A 54 12.56 0.78 6.31
CA ILE A 54 12.40 1.87 7.29
C ILE A 54 13.67 2.07 8.11
N ARG A 55 14.33 0.99 8.56
CA ARG A 55 15.53 1.09 9.40
C ARG A 55 16.76 1.54 8.61
N ALA A 56 16.92 1.03 7.39
CA ALA A 56 17.98 1.46 6.49
C ALA A 56 17.71 2.83 5.85
N LYS A 57 16.49 3.36 5.99
CA LYS A 57 16.08 4.68 5.46
C LYS A 57 16.30 4.78 3.95
N THR A 58 16.08 3.66 3.29
CA THR A 58 16.50 3.46 1.90
C THR A 58 15.39 2.80 1.10
N VAL A 59 15.13 3.36 -0.09
CA VAL A 59 14.32 2.72 -1.12
C VAL A 59 15.23 2.12 -2.19
N TYR A 60 15.05 0.83 -2.44
CA TYR A 60 15.74 0.07 -3.48
C TYR A 60 14.83 0.00 -4.71
N LEU A 61 15.33 0.50 -5.84
CA LEU A 61 14.65 0.46 -7.13
C LEU A 61 15.03 -0.80 -7.94
N PRO A 62 14.17 -1.28 -8.86
CA PRO A 62 14.48 -2.36 -9.81
C PRO A 62 15.74 -2.12 -10.65
N SER A 63 16.09 -0.85 -10.88
CA SER A 63 17.30 -0.45 -11.60
C SER A 63 18.60 -0.76 -10.83
N GLY A 64 18.51 -1.03 -9.53
CA GLY A 64 19.63 -1.14 -8.59
C GLY A 64 19.97 0.17 -7.88
N GLU A 65 19.29 1.27 -8.23
CA GLU A 65 19.44 2.55 -7.55
C GLU A 65 18.91 2.48 -6.10
N LYS A 66 19.56 3.25 -5.23
CA LYS A 66 19.18 3.42 -3.83
C LYS A 66 18.86 4.88 -3.58
N LEU A 67 17.72 5.16 -2.98
CA LEU A 67 17.25 6.51 -2.67
C LEU A 67 17.04 6.67 -1.17
N GLU A 68 17.41 7.82 -0.61
CA GLU A 68 17.14 8.14 0.79
C GLU A 68 15.64 8.43 0.97
N ALA A 69 15.04 7.79 1.97
CA ALA A 69 13.65 8.04 2.33
C ALA A 69 13.40 7.88 3.83
N HIS A 70 12.46 8.69 4.33
CA HIS A 70 12.09 8.75 5.73
C HIS A 70 10.59 8.64 5.93
N SER A 71 10.19 8.31 7.16
CA SER A 71 8.79 8.32 7.54
C SER A 71 8.58 8.57 9.03
N GLY A 72 7.51 9.30 9.34
CA GLY A 72 7.13 9.64 10.71
C GLY A 72 7.66 11.01 11.15
N LEU A 73 7.38 11.34 12.41
CA LEU A 73 7.56 12.69 12.96
C LEU A 73 8.19 12.65 14.35
N GLY A 74 9.07 13.62 14.62
CA GLY A 74 9.57 13.85 15.98
C GLY A 74 10.40 12.67 16.49
N GLU A 75 10.01 12.12 17.64
CA GLU A 75 10.68 10.99 18.30
C GLU A 75 10.37 9.62 17.67
N MET A 76 9.32 9.55 16.84
CA MET A 76 8.87 8.31 16.18
C MET A 76 9.45 8.15 14.78
N PHE A 77 10.21 9.14 14.33
CA PHE A 77 10.86 9.22 13.03
C PHE A 77 11.73 7.98 12.75
N ASP A 78 11.50 7.33 11.60
CA ASP A 78 12.17 6.11 11.15
C ASP A 78 12.18 4.96 12.19
N ASN A 79 11.18 4.90 13.08
CA ASN A 79 11.12 3.89 14.13
C ASN A 79 9.93 2.93 13.93
N PRO A 80 10.17 1.71 13.41
CA PRO A 80 9.11 0.73 13.13
C PRO A 80 8.28 0.32 14.34
N ARG A 81 8.75 0.55 15.57
CA ARG A 81 7.97 0.26 16.79
C ARG A 81 6.71 1.12 16.91
N HIS A 82 6.63 2.21 16.16
CA HIS A 82 5.53 3.17 16.23
C HIS A 82 4.63 3.16 14.98
N ILE A 83 4.67 2.10 14.15
CA ILE A 83 3.85 1.98 12.92
C ILE A 83 2.34 2.06 13.15
N SER A 84 1.87 1.83 14.38
CA SER A 84 0.45 1.96 14.74
C SER A 84 0.06 3.39 15.13
N VAL A 85 1.02 4.29 15.35
CA VAL A 85 0.75 5.64 15.83
C VAL A 85 0.31 6.55 14.69
N LYS A 86 -0.95 6.99 14.75
CA LYS A 86 -1.54 7.88 13.74
C LYS A 86 -0.84 9.24 13.69
N MET A 87 -0.65 9.78 12.48
CA MET A 87 -0.01 11.07 12.17
C MET A 87 1.45 11.24 12.62
N ARG A 88 2.06 10.29 13.33
CA ARG A 88 3.44 10.43 13.84
C ARG A 88 4.33 9.23 13.56
N GLY A 89 3.75 8.03 13.54
CA GLY A 89 4.46 6.80 13.24
C GLY A 89 4.86 6.70 11.75
N PRO A 90 5.93 5.95 11.44
CA PRO A 90 6.30 5.70 10.05
C PRO A 90 5.23 4.91 9.32
N THR A 91 5.29 4.88 7.98
CA THR A 91 4.39 4.09 7.14
C THR A 91 4.36 2.62 7.60
N PRO A 92 3.17 2.01 7.78
CA PRO A 92 3.08 0.60 8.16
C PRO A 92 3.74 -0.32 7.11
N PRO A 93 4.39 -1.42 7.52
CA PRO A 93 4.84 -2.44 6.59
C PRO A 93 3.65 -3.05 5.85
N ASN A 94 3.68 -2.96 4.53
CA ASN A 94 2.64 -3.43 3.63
C ASN A 94 3.16 -3.42 2.20
N ILE A 95 2.34 -3.92 1.29
CA ILE A 95 2.49 -3.68 -0.14
C ILE A 95 1.55 -2.55 -0.51
N TYR A 96 2.06 -1.53 -1.20
CA TYR A 96 1.29 -0.38 -1.62
C TYR A 96 1.31 -0.21 -3.13
N ASP A 97 0.13 -0.17 -3.74
CA ASP A 97 -0.01 0.23 -5.13
C ASP A 97 0.11 1.76 -5.26
N LEU A 98 0.84 2.21 -6.28
CA LEU A 98 1.15 3.61 -6.52
C LEU A 98 0.24 4.19 -7.60
N THR A 99 -0.46 5.27 -7.28
CA THR A 99 -1.29 6.02 -8.23
C THR A 99 -1.00 7.52 -8.15
N PRO A 100 -1.07 8.27 -9.26
CA PRO A 100 -0.87 9.71 -9.20
C PRO A 100 -1.99 10.37 -8.41
N ARG A 101 -1.69 11.45 -7.69
CA ARG A 101 -2.75 12.35 -7.22
C ARG A 101 -3.26 13.21 -8.36
N GLU A 102 -4.56 13.41 -8.39
CA GLU A 102 -5.24 14.32 -9.33
C GLU A 102 -4.82 15.79 -9.13
N ALA A 103 -4.48 16.16 -7.90
CA ALA A 103 -4.03 17.50 -7.53
C ALA A 103 -2.67 17.46 -6.82
N LEU A 104 -1.90 18.54 -6.99
CA LEU A 104 -0.61 18.71 -6.31
C LEU A 104 -0.80 18.70 -4.79
N PHE A 105 0.09 18.02 -4.09
CA PHE A 105 0.17 18.00 -2.65
C PHE A 105 1.23 19.01 -2.20
N HIS A 106 0.80 20.17 -1.70
CA HIS A 106 1.69 21.29 -1.34
C HIS A 106 2.64 21.69 -2.49
N GLY A 107 2.14 21.66 -3.73
CA GLY A 107 2.93 21.98 -4.93
C GLY A 107 3.76 20.81 -5.48
N VAL A 108 3.74 19.63 -4.85
CA VAL A 108 4.48 18.45 -5.28
C VAL A 108 3.53 17.42 -5.90
N GLU A 109 3.96 16.81 -7.01
CA GLU A 109 3.26 15.70 -7.63
C GLU A 109 3.46 14.42 -6.80
N ALA A 110 2.70 14.29 -5.72
CA ALA A 110 2.75 13.14 -4.82
C ALA A 110 2.04 11.92 -5.40
N LEU A 111 2.55 10.73 -5.08
CA LEU A 111 1.87 9.47 -5.39
C LEU A 111 1.07 8.99 -4.18
N ARG A 112 -0.17 8.54 -4.40
CA ARG A 112 -0.99 7.85 -3.41
C ARG A 112 -0.48 6.43 -3.26
N MET A 113 -0.35 5.99 -2.00
CA MET A 113 0.02 4.62 -1.62
C MET A 113 -1.22 3.89 -1.11
N THR A 114 -1.80 3.01 -1.91
CA THR A 114 -2.97 2.21 -1.53
C THR A 114 -2.52 0.84 -1.00
N PRO A 115 -2.77 0.51 0.28
CA PRO A 115 -2.32 -0.75 0.86
C PRO A 115 -3.07 -1.94 0.29
N ALA A 116 -2.38 -3.06 0.06
CA ALA A 116 -3.00 -4.33 -0.29
C ALA A 116 -3.80 -4.90 0.89
N ASP A 117 -3.25 -4.80 2.11
CA ASP A 117 -3.90 -5.26 3.33
C ASP A 117 -4.30 -4.08 4.23
N HIS A 118 -5.59 -3.70 4.18
CA HIS A 118 -6.11 -2.61 5.00
C HIS A 118 -6.13 -2.92 6.52
N SER A 119 -6.13 -4.20 6.92
CA SER A 119 -6.15 -4.58 8.34
C SER A 119 -4.84 -4.21 9.05
N LYS A 120 -3.71 -4.20 8.31
CA LYS A 120 -2.37 -3.81 8.78
C LYS A 120 -2.15 -2.30 8.84
N MET A 121 -3.17 -1.50 8.55
CA MET A 121 -3.05 -0.04 8.55
C MET A 121 -3.38 0.63 9.88
N TYR A 122 -3.87 -0.10 10.89
CA TYR A 122 -4.15 0.45 12.22
C TYR A 122 -5.12 1.66 12.19
N GLY A 123 -6.11 1.64 11.29
CA GLY A 123 -7.05 2.76 11.09
C GLY A 123 -6.41 4.01 10.49
N ARG A 124 -5.25 3.86 9.83
CA ARG A 124 -4.56 4.92 9.09
C ARG A 124 -4.86 4.83 7.60
N ASP A 125 -4.86 5.97 6.96
CA ASP A 125 -5.18 6.15 5.56
C ASP A 125 -4.38 7.33 4.99
N GLY A 126 -4.58 7.63 3.69
CA GLY A 126 -4.03 8.83 3.08
C GLY A 126 -2.51 8.89 3.01
N ILE A 127 -1.81 7.74 3.07
CA ILE A 127 -0.36 7.66 2.94
C ILE A 127 0.05 8.01 1.51
N LEU A 128 1.11 8.82 1.40
CA LEU A 128 1.66 9.30 0.14
C LEU A 128 3.16 9.08 0.06
N ALA A 129 3.69 9.08 -1.16
CA ALA A 129 5.10 9.27 -1.46
C ALA A 129 5.31 10.70 -1.98
N HIS A 130 6.24 11.46 -1.40
CA HIS A 130 6.52 12.85 -1.81
C HIS A 130 7.94 13.31 -1.40
N SER A 131 8.38 14.50 -1.84
CA SER A 131 9.66 15.11 -1.41
C SER A 131 9.62 15.61 0.03
N TYR A 132 10.73 16.08 0.59
CA TYR A 132 10.71 16.66 1.94
C TYR A 132 9.87 17.95 1.99
N LEU A 133 8.73 17.88 2.68
CA LEU A 133 7.79 19.00 2.84
C LEU A 133 7.77 19.56 4.26
N LEU A 134 8.21 18.78 5.25
CA LEU A 134 8.22 19.17 6.65
C LEU A 134 9.66 19.22 7.17
N GLY A 135 10.36 20.29 6.82
CA GLY A 135 11.72 20.53 7.27
C GLY A 135 12.78 19.67 6.57
N PRO A 136 14.08 19.94 6.84
CA PRO A 136 15.19 19.38 6.09
C PRO A 136 15.51 17.91 6.42
N ARG A 137 14.98 17.40 7.54
CA ARG A 137 15.17 16.01 8.00
C ARG A 137 14.25 15.02 7.27
N GLY A 138 13.22 15.48 6.57
CA GLY A 138 12.25 14.62 5.89
C GLY A 138 11.13 14.13 6.79
N ASP A 139 10.78 14.88 7.84
CA ASP A 139 9.63 14.53 8.67
C ASP A 139 8.33 14.43 7.83
N SER A 140 7.41 13.61 8.31
CA SER A 140 6.10 13.41 7.67
C SER A 140 5.08 12.97 8.71
N ASN A 141 3.79 13.11 8.42
CA ASN A 141 2.75 12.55 9.28
C ASN A 141 2.56 11.02 9.06
N GLY A 142 3.60 10.34 8.57
CA GLY A 142 3.60 8.91 8.23
C GLY A 142 3.55 8.60 6.74
N CYS A 143 3.65 9.61 5.87
CA CYS A 143 3.99 9.45 4.45
C CYS A 143 5.43 8.96 4.29
N VAL A 144 5.79 8.45 3.12
CA VAL A 144 7.18 8.21 2.75
C VAL A 144 7.70 9.47 2.07
N SER A 145 8.66 10.13 2.71
CA SER A 145 9.29 11.34 2.20
C SER A 145 10.65 10.98 1.59
N PHE A 146 11.02 11.58 0.47
CA PHE A 146 12.25 11.25 -0.26
C PHE A 146 13.16 12.46 -0.39
N LYS A 147 14.47 12.24 -0.21
CA LYS A 147 15.47 13.29 -0.47
C LYS A 147 15.53 13.60 -1.96
N GLU A 148 15.72 12.57 -2.78
CA GLU A 148 15.74 12.67 -4.25
C GLU A 148 14.42 12.22 -4.88
N TYR A 149 13.30 12.80 -4.44
CA TYR A 149 11.95 12.41 -4.89
C TYR A 149 11.78 12.36 -6.41
N GLU A 150 12.38 13.29 -7.14
CA GLU A 150 12.28 13.35 -8.60
C GLU A 150 12.79 12.07 -9.27
N ARG A 151 13.78 11.38 -8.68
CA ARG A 151 14.27 10.10 -9.21
C ARG A 151 13.25 8.98 -9.01
N PHE A 152 12.62 8.95 -7.84
CA PHE A 152 11.54 8.00 -7.55
C PHE A 152 10.33 8.22 -8.46
N LEU A 153 9.90 9.48 -8.60
CA LEU A 153 8.79 9.85 -9.48
C LEU A 153 9.10 9.55 -10.94
N ALA A 154 10.33 9.81 -11.40
CA ALA A 154 10.74 9.48 -12.76
C ALA A 154 10.72 7.96 -13.01
N ALA A 155 11.17 7.15 -12.04
CA ALA A 155 11.07 5.69 -12.14
C ALA A 155 9.61 5.22 -12.29
N TYR A 156 8.70 5.80 -11.49
CA TYR A 156 7.26 5.55 -11.62
C TYR A 156 6.71 5.94 -12.99
N LYS A 157 7.03 7.15 -13.47
CA LYS A 157 6.55 7.66 -14.77
C LYS A 157 7.09 6.89 -15.97
N ARG A 158 8.31 6.34 -15.89
CA ARG A 158 8.85 5.40 -16.89
C ARG A 158 8.20 4.01 -16.81
N GLY A 159 7.37 3.79 -15.80
CA GLY A 159 6.73 2.52 -15.51
C GLY A 159 7.63 1.55 -14.75
N GLU A 160 8.89 1.83 -14.46
CA GLU A 160 9.79 0.89 -13.78
C GLU A 160 9.21 0.39 -12.46
N ILE A 161 8.43 1.21 -11.77
CA ILE A 161 7.70 0.84 -10.57
C ILE A 161 6.22 1.19 -10.69
N SER A 162 5.35 0.32 -10.19
CA SER A 162 3.92 0.58 -9.97
C SER A 162 3.50 0.33 -8.53
N ARG A 163 4.43 -0.17 -7.71
CA ARG A 163 4.19 -0.62 -6.34
C ARG A 163 5.41 -0.33 -5.47
N ILE A 164 5.20 -0.16 -4.18
CA ILE A 164 6.27 -0.10 -3.18
C ILE A 164 5.96 -1.07 -2.05
N VAL A 165 6.92 -1.91 -1.71
CA VAL A 165 6.87 -2.83 -0.59
C VAL A 165 7.58 -2.17 0.59
N VAL A 166 6.87 -1.91 1.67
CA VAL A 166 7.43 -1.30 2.88
C VAL A 166 7.73 -2.41 3.88
N VAL A 167 8.96 -2.46 4.35
CA VAL A 167 9.43 -3.44 5.34
C VAL A 167 10.07 -2.73 6.53
N THR A 168 10.07 -3.41 7.68
CA THR A 168 10.75 -2.88 8.87
C THR A 168 12.27 -2.89 8.73
N GLU A 169 12.80 -3.95 8.12
CA GLU A 169 14.22 -4.21 7.88
C GLU A 169 14.31 -5.27 6.80
N MET A 170 15.22 -5.10 5.85
CA MET A 170 15.57 -6.16 4.92
C MET A 170 16.40 -7.23 5.63
N PRO A 171 16.18 -8.53 5.34
CA PRO A 171 17.10 -9.57 5.79
C PRO A 171 18.50 -9.24 5.25
N ASN A 172 19.52 -9.39 6.10
CA ASN A 172 20.89 -9.09 5.74
C ASN A 172 21.45 -10.21 4.84
N THR A 173 20.99 -10.23 3.58
CA THR A 173 21.42 -11.23 2.61
C THR A 173 22.73 -10.75 2.00
N ALA A 174 23.83 -11.42 2.37
CA ALA A 174 25.11 -11.27 1.70
C ALA A 174 24.90 -11.38 0.17
N PRO A 175 25.55 -10.54 -0.66
CA PRO A 175 25.34 -10.57 -2.09
C PRO A 175 25.81 -11.92 -2.64
N GLY A 176 24.87 -12.77 -3.04
CA GLY A 176 25.15 -14.04 -3.70
C GLY A 176 24.55 -15.26 -3.01
N LYS A 177 23.22 -15.34 -2.95
CA LYS A 177 22.48 -16.61 -3.07
C LYS A 177 21.16 -16.38 -3.79
N ASN A 178 21.18 -16.49 -5.12
CA ASN A 178 20.00 -16.80 -5.90
C ASN A 178 19.89 -18.33 -5.97
N LEU A 179 18.75 -18.90 -5.55
CA LEU A 179 18.32 -20.18 -6.10
C LEU A 179 16.79 -20.33 -6.03
N PHE A 180 16.14 -19.97 -7.14
CA PHE A 180 14.89 -20.52 -7.66
C PHE A 180 14.18 -21.60 -6.79
N SER A 181 13.33 -21.20 -5.83
CA SER A 181 12.52 -22.15 -5.06
C SER A 181 10.99 -21.98 -5.22
N TRP A 182 10.52 -21.47 -6.35
CA TRP A 182 9.07 -21.30 -6.58
C TRP A 182 8.57 -21.67 -8.00
N LEU A 183 9.40 -22.05 -8.97
CA LEU A 183 8.84 -22.55 -10.23
C LEU A 183 8.25 -23.97 -10.04
N LYS A 184 6.95 -24.06 -9.76
CA LYS A 184 6.14 -25.25 -10.05
C LYS A 184 5.11 -24.90 -11.11
N ILE A 185 5.17 -25.71 -12.17
CA ILE A 185 4.25 -25.88 -13.30
C ILE A 185 2.83 -26.14 -12.79
#